data_AF-A0AAU1U2V0-F1
#
_entry.id   AF-A0AAU1U2V0-F1
#
_cell.length_a   1.000
_cell.length_b   1.000
_cell.length_c   1.000
_cell.angle_alpha   90.00
_cell.angle_beta   90.00
_cell.angle_gamma   90.00
#
_symmetry.space_group_name_H-M   'P 1'
#
loop_
_entity.id
_entity.type
_entity.pdbx_description
1 polymer ?
#
loop_
_entity_poly.entity_id
_entity_poly.type
_entity_poly.pdbx_seq_one_letter_code
_entity_poly.pdbx_strand_id
1 'polypeptide(L)'
;MPRRLLAIDHTKIRARREQAGLSLQELADRVGVTYRVVAYWEEGRYAPEARNVRRLADALGCATADLTDTPSGSETLVDLRYAAGLTAEEVASRLRATAVGRDLFVDAHKVRSLERNRPVSGWNWRKPGYSGQLVHQLAVVYGVPVRMVVDAWMRTRPADEPPHLPERLSHRPAASAVEGWQELNERQRIYLGEILRDDQMTEAEMWMRRQNQVSVPPARQWRRLPFAFDAPIEVAGRTRLQQRLRTAGVHDQGAGATLHSLERVGMVKVTKDRVEMPGVGEVDQTLVEITRKGRACARAGLGVPADTAPPVHLLSEWLWGVLLRVGGAGPEGLHESELRGKSLFYLAVGYRPKRQAHPSRGFIELRPRFAPGDTHVLEYRWHATDLGERHIAAYQREYAGLYPSLTP
;
A
#
# COMPACT_ATOMS: atom_id res chain seq x y z
N MET A 1 -14.66 -35.40 15.21
CA MET A 1 -15.21 -34.04 15.01
C MET A 1 -14.48 -33.36 13.84
N PRO A 2 -15.15 -32.61 12.95
CA PRO A 2 -14.46 -31.91 11.87
C PRO A 2 -13.48 -30.88 12.48
N ARG A 3 -12.21 -30.95 12.05
CA ARG A 3 -11.16 -29.99 12.45
C ARG A 3 -11.63 -28.58 12.07
N ARG A 4 -11.81 -27.72 13.08
CA ARG A 4 -12.28 -26.34 12.90
C ARG A 4 -11.22 -25.54 12.14
N LEU A 5 -11.67 -24.63 11.30
CA LEU A 5 -10.82 -23.88 10.36
C LEU A 5 -9.98 -22.80 11.03
N LEU A 6 -10.48 -22.23 12.13
CA LEU A 6 -9.82 -21.20 12.91
C LEU A 6 -9.63 -21.71 14.34
N ALA A 7 -8.40 -21.63 14.87
CA ALA A 7 -8.12 -21.89 16.27
C ALA A 7 -8.31 -20.58 17.06
N ILE A 8 -9.48 -20.44 17.69
CA ILE A 8 -9.71 -19.39 18.68
C ILE A 8 -9.11 -19.89 20.00
N ASP A 9 -8.23 -19.09 20.59
CA ASP A 9 -7.61 -19.41 21.87
C ASP A 9 -8.56 -19.00 23.01
N HIS A 10 -9.07 -20.00 23.73
CA HIS A 10 -9.97 -19.82 24.86
C HIS A 10 -9.36 -18.97 25.98
N THR A 11 -8.04 -19.05 26.17
CA THR A 11 -7.33 -18.27 27.20
C THR A 11 -7.32 -16.78 26.84
N LYS A 12 -7.24 -16.44 25.54
CA LYS A 12 -7.32 -15.06 25.06
C LYS A 12 -8.71 -14.46 25.23
N ILE A 13 -9.79 -15.25 25.06
CA ILE A 13 -11.15 -14.79 25.35
C ILE A 13 -11.25 -14.33 26.80
N ARG A 14 -10.81 -15.20 27.73
CA ARG A 14 -10.82 -14.92 29.16
C ARG A 14 -9.98 -13.70 29.51
N ALA A 15 -8.74 -13.65 29.05
CA ALA A 15 -7.83 -12.54 29.31
C ALA A 15 -8.38 -11.20 28.80
N ARG A 16 -9.00 -11.18 27.62
CA ARG A 16 -9.62 -9.96 27.06
C ARG A 16 -10.87 -9.55 27.83
N ARG A 17 -11.70 -10.52 28.26
CA ARG A 17 -12.87 -10.24 29.11
C ARG A 17 -12.45 -9.59 30.43
N GLU A 18 -11.44 -10.15 31.10
CA GLU A 18 -10.90 -9.63 32.35
C GLU A 18 -10.28 -8.24 32.17
N GLN A 19 -9.52 -8.01 31.09
CA GLN A 19 -9.00 -6.69 30.73
C GLN A 19 -10.10 -5.66 30.44
N ALA A 20 -11.22 -6.09 29.88
CA ALA A 20 -12.39 -5.23 29.63
C ALA A 20 -13.25 -5.01 30.89
N GLY A 21 -12.90 -5.63 32.03
CA GLY A 21 -13.64 -5.51 33.29
C GLY A 21 -15.03 -6.14 33.26
N LEU A 22 -15.27 -7.10 32.36
CA LEU A 22 -16.59 -7.71 32.17
C LEU A 22 -16.73 -9.01 32.97
N SER A 23 -17.87 -9.19 33.61
CA SER A 23 -18.32 -10.51 34.07
C SER A 23 -18.69 -11.40 32.87
N LEU A 24 -18.75 -12.71 33.12
CA LEU A 24 -19.23 -13.68 32.12
C LEU A 24 -20.67 -13.38 31.67
N GLN A 25 -21.53 -12.89 32.57
CA GLN A 25 -22.91 -12.52 32.26
C GLN A 25 -22.95 -11.29 31.36
N GLU A 26 -22.22 -10.23 31.69
CA GLU A 26 -22.17 -9.01 30.86
C GLU A 26 -21.61 -9.28 29.46
N LEU A 27 -20.59 -10.14 29.35
CA LEU A 27 -20.09 -10.56 28.03
C LEU A 27 -21.15 -11.35 27.26
N ALA A 28 -21.85 -12.27 27.92
CA ALA A 28 -22.92 -13.05 27.31
C ALA A 28 -24.06 -12.15 26.78
N ASP A 29 -24.47 -11.17 27.58
CA ASP A 29 -25.51 -10.19 27.22
C ASP A 29 -25.08 -9.34 26.03
N ARG A 30 -23.83 -8.86 25.99
CA ARG A 30 -23.29 -8.08 24.85
C ARG A 30 -23.19 -8.89 23.56
N VAL A 31 -22.82 -10.17 23.66
CA VAL A 31 -22.69 -11.08 22.50
C VAL A 31 -24.06 -11.61 22.04
N GLY A 32 -25.07 -11.58 22.91
CA GLY A 32 -26.40 -12.13 22.66
C GLY A 32 -26.43 -13.67 22.74
N VAL A 33 -25.70 -14.24 23.70
CA VAL A 33 -25.69 -15.68 24.01
C VAL A 33 -25.94 -15.92 25.49
N THR A 34 -26.14 -17.17 25.90
CA THR A 34 -26.27 -17.49 27.33
C THR A 34 -24.92 -17.48 28.04
N TYR A 35 -24.92 -17.19 29.35
CA TYR A 35 -23.75 -17.32 30.23
C TYR A 35 -22.98 -18.63 30.03
N ARG A 36 -23.70 -19.76 29.95
CA ARG A 36 -23.09 -21.10 29.79
C ARG A 36 -22.27 -21.21 28.52
N VAL A 37 -22.70 -20.56 27.44
CA VAL A 37 -21.99 -20.59 26.15
C VAL A 37 -20.64 -19.87 26.28
N VAL A 38 -20.60 -18.71 26.93
CA VAL A 38 -19.35 -17.97 27.19
C VAL A 38 -18.42 -18.77 28.10
N ALA A 39 -18.94 -19.35 29.17
CA ALA A 39 -18.15 -20.22 30.06
C ALA A 39 -17.53 -21.40 29.29
N TYR A 40 -18.31 -22.08 28.43
CA TYR A 40 -17.77 -23.17 27.61
C TYR A 40 -16.74 -22.72 26.57
N TRP A 41 -16.82 -21.48 26.08
CA TRP A 41 -15.78 -20.91 25.23
C TRP A 41 -14.48 -20.66 26.01
N GLU A 42 -14.54 -20.06 27.20
CA GLU A 42 -13.36 -19.79 28.04
C GLU A 42 -12.74 -21.07 28.63
N GLU A 43 -13.52 -22.13 28.80
CA GLU A 43 -13.03 -23.46 29.20
C GLU A 43 -12.50 -24.30 28.02
N GLY A 44 -12.60 -23.79 26.78
CA GLY A 44 -12.16 -24.50 25.58
C GLY A 44 -13.03 -25.71 25.19
N ARG A 45 -14.19 -25.92 25.82
CA ARG A 45 -15.10 -27.04 25.49
C ARG A 45 -15.72 -26.89 24.10
N TYR A 46 -16.01 -25.66 23.69
CA TYR A 46 -16.49 -25.32 22.35
C TYR A 46 -15.76 -24.09 21.83
N ALA A 47 -15.53 -24.02 20.51
CA ALA A 47 -15.11 -22.76 19.91
C ALA A 47 -16.33 -21.96 19.39
N PRO A 48 -16.28 -20.63 19.38
CA PRO A 48 -17.32 -19.80 18.76
C PRO A 48 -17.37 -19.99 17.23
N GLU A 49 -18.57 -19.90 16.65
CA GLU A 49 -18.75 -19.80 15.19
C GLU A 49 -18.39 -18.40 14.69
N ALA A 50 -18.23 -18.22 13.36
CA ALA A 50 -17.78 -16.95 12.77
C ALA A 50 -18.58 -15.73 13.23
N ARG A 51 -19.92 -15.82 13.25
CA ARG A 51 -20.80 -14.74 13.74
C ARG A 51 -20.53 -14.40 15.21
N ASN A 52 -20.33 -15.41 16.05
CA ASN A 52 -20.05 -15.24 17.47
C ASN A 52 -18.63 -14.74 17.73
N VAL A 53 -17.64 -15.13 16.91
CA VAL A 53 -16.28 -14.58 16.96
C VAL A 53 -16.30 -13.07 16.70
N ARG A 54 -17.05 -12.63 15.69
CA ARG A 54 -17.18 -11.20 15.40
C ARG A 54 -17.83 -10.45 16.55
N ARG A 55 -18.97 -10.96 17.06
CA ARG A 55 -19.67 -10.37 18.20
C ARG A 55 -18.83 -10.33 19.47
N LEU A 56 -18.04 -11.38 19.74
CA LEU A 56 -17.07 -11.42 20.84
C LEU A 56 -16.03 -10.32 20.69
N ALA A 57 -15.41 -10.19 19.51
CA ALA A 57 -14.40 -9.17 19.25
C ALA A 57 -14.97 -7.75 19.43
N ASP A 58 -16.16 -7.50 18.90
CA ASP A 58 -16.86 -6.22 19.04
C ASP A 58 -17.20 -5.93 20.52
N ALA A 59 -17.73 -6.92 21.27
CA ALA A 59 -18.07 -6.78 22.69
C ALA A 59 -16.85 -6.54 23.60
N LEU A 60 -15.69 -7.10 23.22
CA LEU A 60 -14.41 -6.98 23.90
C LEU A 60 -13.58 -5.77 23.43
N GLY A 61 -14.01 -5.06 22.39
CA GLY A 61 -13.29 -3.90 21.84
C GLY A 61 -11.93 -4.23 21.21
N CYS A 62 -11.78 -5.44 20.65
CA CYS A 62 -10.56 -5.93 20.02
C CYS A 62 -10.81 -6.39 18.57
N ALA A 63 -9.74 -6.68 17.83
CA ALA A 63 -9.85 -7.32 16.51
C ALA A 63 -10.03 -8.83 16.69
N THR A 64 -10.64 -9.51 15.72
CA THR A 64 -10.78 -10.98 15.75
C THR A 64 -9.43 -11.69 15.81
N ALA A 65 -8.38 -11.13 15.19
CA ALA A 65 -7.02 -11.63 15.29
C ALA A 65 -6.48 -11.65 16.74
N ASP A 66 -6.95 -10.74 17.59
CA ASP A 66 -6.55 -10.68 19.01
C ASP A 66 -7.16 -11.82 19.85
N LEU A 67 -8.10 -12.58 19.28
CA LEU A 67 -8.71 -13.78 19.87
C LEU A 67 -8.12 -15.08 19.30
N THR A 68 -7.16 -14.97 18.37
CA THR A 68 -6.49 -16.09 17.70
C THR A 68 -4.99 -16.07 18.00
N ASP A 69 -4.32 -17.18 17.70
CA ASP A 69 -2.85 -17.22 17.68
C ASP A 69 -2.24 -16.68 16.40
N THR A 70 -3.05 -16.26 15.43
CA THR A 70 -2.59 -15.66 14.18
C THR A 70 -2.03 -14.27 14.43
N PRO A 71 -0.70 -14.04 14.24
CA PRO A 71 -0.16 -12.69 14.32
C PRO A 71 -0.78 -11.75 13.29
N SER A 72 -0.80 -10.46 13.60
CA SER A 72 -1.22 -9.44 12.62
C SER A 72 -0.38 -9.53 11.35
N GLY A 73 -1.02 -9.55 10.18
CA GLY A 73 -0.32 -9.64 8.89
C GLY A 73 0.01 -11.07 8.46
N SER A 74 -0.45 -12.10 9.16
CA SER A 74 -0.35 -13.50 8.71
C SER A 74 -1.72 -14.13 8.42
N GLU A 75 -2.76 -13.31 8.24
CA GLU A 75 -4.13 -13.79 8.04
C GLU A 75 -4.28 -14.64 6.77
N THR A 76 -5.01 -15.75 6.89
CA THR A 76 -5.42 -16.65 5.80
C THR A 76 -6.87 -16.36 5.35
N LEU A 77 -7.37 -17.06 4.33
CA LEU A 77 -8.72 -16.81 3.80
C LEU A 77 -9.82 -17.06 4.86
N VAL A 78 -9.62 -18.04 5.74
CA VAL A 78 -10.56 -18.28 6.84
C VAL A 78 -10.51 -17.12 7.85
N ASP A 79 -9.32 -16.62 8.20
CA ASP A 79 -9.17 -15.51 9.15
C ASP A 79 -9.95 -14.29 8.66
N LEU A 80 -9.82 -13.95 7.36
CA LEU A 80 -10.56 -12.84 6.75
C LEU A 80 -12.08 -13.05 6.81
N ARG A 81 -12.56 -14.26 6.51
CA ARG A 81 -13.99 -14.57 6.58
C ARG A 81 -14.54 -14.47 8.01
N TYR A 82 -13.80 -14.96 9.00
CA TYR A 82 -14.17 -14.87 10.41
C TYR A 82 -14.12 -13.43 10.92
N ALA A 83 -13.14 -12.64 10.48
CA ALA A 83 -13.06 -11.21 10.78
C ALA A 83 -14.28 -10.42 10.26
N ALA A 84 -14.84 -10.87 9.13
CA ALA A 84 -16.09 -10.35 8.58
C ALA A 84 -17.36 -10.92 9.25
N GLY A 85 -17.23 -11.90 10.16
CA GLY A 85 -18.35 -12.53 10.86
C GLY A 85 -19.22 -13.44 9.98
N LEU A 86 -18.69 -13.94 8.87
CA LEU A 86 -19.47 -14.67 7.86
C LEU A 86 -19.27 -16.19 7.94
N THR A 87 -20.35 -16.95 7.75
CA THR A 87 -20.28 -18.39 7.48
C THR A 87 -19.89 -18.64 6.02
N ALA A 88 -19.46 -19.87 5.70
CA ALA A 88 -19.15 -20.25 4.31
C ALA A 88 -20.40 -20.19 3.42
N GLU A 89 -21.58 -20.50 3.98
CA GLU A 89 -22.88 -20.40 3.34
C GLU A 89 -23.23 -18.95 2.97
N GLU A 90 -23.00 -18.00 3.87
CA GLU A 90 -23.26 -16.58 3.61
C GLU A 90 -22.34 -16.03 2.52
N VAL A 91 -21.05 -16.39 2.57
CA VAL A 91 -20.09 -16.00 1.53
C VAL A 91 -20.50 -16.58 0.18
N ALA A 92 -20.84 -17.87 0.13
CA ALA A 92 -21.29 -18.51 -1.10
C ALA A 92 -22.55 -17.87 -1.67
N SER A 93 -23.53 -17.55 -0.81
CA SER A 93 -24.77 -16.86 -1.21
C SER A 93 -24.47 -15.48 -1.82
N ARG A 94 -23.63 -14.67 -1.15
CA ARG A 94 -23.22 -13.35 -1.66
C ARG A 94 -22.43 -13.45 -2.97
N LEU A 95 -21.53 -14.41 -3.09
CA LEU A 95 -20.75 -14.61 -4.31
C LEU A 95 -21.64 -15.07 -5.48
N ARG A 96 -22.63 -15.94 -5.26
CA ARG A 96 -23.59 -16.36 -6.30
C ARG A 96 -24.44 -15.20 -6.85
N ALA A 97 -24.57 -14.09 -6.14
CA ALA A 97 -25.21 -12.88 -6.66
C ALA A 97 -24.37 -12.16 -7.74
N THR A 98 -23.06 -12.45 -7.82
CA THR A 98 -22.12 -11.86 -8.78
C THR A 98 -22.00 -12.73 -10.05
N ALA A 99 -21.57 -12.15 -11.18
CA ALA A 99 -21.35 -12.90 -12.42
C ALA A 99 -20.30 -14.01 -12.24
N VAL A 100 -19.11 -13.65 -11.74
CA VAL A 100 -18.02 -14.60 -11.49
C VAL A 100 -18.42 -15.74 -10.55
N GLY A 101 -19.21 -15.47 -9.51
CA GLY A 101 -19.64 -16.51 -8.58
C GLY A 101 -20.64 -17.50 -9.18
N ARG A 102 -21.49 -17.05 -10.12
CA ARG A 102 -22.35 -17.95 -10.90
C ARG A 102 -21.52 -18.82 -11.84
N ASP A 103 -20.59 -18.21 -12.57
CA ASP A 103 -19.76 -18.91 -13.56
C ASP A 103 -18.82 -19.95 -12.91
N LEU A 104 -18.41 -19.71 -11.68
CA LEU A 104 -17.62 -20.63 -10.86
C LEU A 104 -18.49 -21.65 -10.09
N PHE A 105 -19.81 -21.51 -10.14
CA PHE A 105 -20.78 -22.28 -9.35
C PHE A 105 -20.37 -22.33 -7.88
N VAL A 106 -20.04 -21.18 -7.28
CA VAL A 106 -19.50 -21.10 -5.92
C VAL A 106 -20.53 -21.67 -4.93
N ASP A 107 -20.13 -22.58 -4.06
CA ASP A 107 -20.95 -23.05 -2.92
C ASP A 107 -20.13 -23.06 -1.64
N ALA A 108 -20.78 -23.34 -0.50
CA ALA A 108 -20.12 -23.38 0.79
C ALA A 108 -19.02 -24.46 0.87
N HIS A 109 -19.15 -25.56 0.11
CA HIS A 109 -18.12 -26.60 0.05
C HIS A 109 -16.88 -26.09 -0.70
N LYS A 110 -17.03 -25.40 -1.82
CA LYS A 110 -15.93 -24.79 -2.57
C LYS A 110 -15.22 -23.70 -1.78
N VAL A 111 -15.95 -22.82 -1.08
CA VAL A 111 -15.37 -21.83 -0.17
C VAL A 111 -14.52 -22.53 0.90
N ARG A 112 -15.05 -23.58 1.53
CA ARG A 112 -14.34 -24.39 2.53
C ARG A 112 -13.14 -25.15 1.97
N SER A 113 -13.20 -25.61 0.72
CA SER A 113 -12.08 -26.28 0.06
C SER A 113 -10.97 -25.29 -0.26
N LEU A 114 -11.34 -24.09 -0.73
CA LEU A 114 -10.41 -23.00 -0.96
C LEU A 114 -9.63 -22.65 0.33
N GLU A 115 -10.35 -22.51 1.44
CA GLU A 115 -9.80 -22.22 2.78
C GLU A 115 -8.94 -23.33 3.39
N ARG A 116 -9.06 -24.57 2.90
CA ARG A 116 -8.33 -25.74 3.43
C ARG A 116 -7.18 -26.20 2.54
N ASN A 117 -6.78 -25.39 1.57
CA ASN A 117 -5.83 -25.81 0.54
C ASN A 117 -6.25 -27.12 -0.17
N ARG A 118 -7.56 -27.35 -0.33
CA ARG A 118 -8.09 -28.51 -1.06
C ARG A 118 -8.39 -28.15 -2.50
N PRO A 119 -8.33 -29.10 -3.44
CA PRO A 119 -8.75 -28.86 -4.81
C PRO A 119 -10.20 -28.35 -4.88
N VAL A 120 -10.45 -27.35 -5.72
CA VAL A 120 -11.79 -26.83 -5.99
C VAL A 120 -12.23 -27.32 -7.37
N SER A 121 -13.41 -27.94 -7.44
CA SER A 121 -13.91 -28.53 -8.69
C SER A 121 -14.49 -27.48 -9.65
N GLY A 122 -14.30 -27.73 -10.95
CA GLY A 122 -14.89 -26.96 -12.05
C GLY A 122 -13.84 -26.42 -13.03
N TRP A 123 -14.14 -26.47 -14.33
CA TRP A 123 -13.19 -26.06 -15.37
C TRP A 123 -12.82 -24.58 -15.30
N ASN A 124 -13.78 -23.70 -15.01
CA ASN A 124 -13.53 -22.26 -14.88
C ASN A 124 -12.60 -21.91 -13.70
N TRP A 125 -12.48 -22.76 -12.67
CA TRP A 125 -11.53 -22.55 -11.57
C TRP A 125 -10.07 -22.69 -12.00
N ARG A 126 -9.81 -23.35 -13.14
CA ARG A 126 -8.45 -23.50 -13.69
C ARG A 126 -8.04 -22.33 -14.58
N LYS A 127 -8.94 -21.39 -14.86
CA LYS A 127 -8.69 -20.25 -15.75
C LYS A 127 -8.17 -19.06 -14.94
N PRO A 128 -6.98 -18.52 -15.25
CA PRO A 128 -6.35 -17.38 -14.57
C PRO A 128 -7.30 -16.20 -14.28
N GLY A 129 -8.05 -15.73 -15.27
CA GLY A 129 -8.88 -14.52 -15.12
C GLY A 129 -10.03 -14.64 -14.11
N TYR A 130 -10.51 -15.86 -13.82
CA TYR A 130 -11.61 -16.06 -12.87
C TYR A 130 -11.15 -15.92 -11.42
N SER A 131 -9.92 -16.30 -11.08
CA SER A 131 -9.41 -16.19 -9.71
C SER A 131 -9.24 -14.72 -9.31
N GLY A 132 -8.75 -13.86 -10.21
CA GLY A 132 -8.66 -12.42 -9.94
C GLY A 132 -10.02 -11.75 -9.77
N GLN A 133 -10.99 -12.06 -10.62
CA GLN A 133 -12.37 -11.56 -10.46
C GLN A 133 -13.00 -12.02 -9.14
N LEU A 134 -12.77 -13.29 -8.76
CA LEU A 134 -13.26 -13.84 -7.50
C LEU A 134 -12.60 -13.12 -6.31
N VAL A 135 -11.29 -12.86 -6.37
CA VAL A 135 -10.56 -12.11 -5.33
C VAL A 135 -11.14 -10.72 -5.12
N HIS A 136 -11.50 -10.01 -6.20
CA HIS A 136 -12.19 -8.71 -6.08
C HIS A 136 -13.54 -8.84 -5.35
N GLN A 137 -14.34 -9.85 -5.68
CA GLN A 137 -15.63 -10.05 -5.00
C GLN A 137 -15.46 -10.49 -3.54
N LEU A 138 -14.48 -11.33 -3.23
CA LEU A 138 -14.13 -11.70 -1.85
C LEU A 138 -13.70 -10.49 -1.03
N ALA A 139 -12.91 -9.57 -1.60
CA ALA A 139 -12.49 -8.34 -0.93
C ALA A 139 -13.71 -7.48 -0.53
N VAL A 140 -14.69 -7.36 -1.43
CA VAL A 140 -15.97 -6.67 -1.15
C VAL A 140 -16.76 -7.40 -0.07
N VAL A 141 -16.91 -8.72 -0.18
CA VAL A 141 -17.68 -9.54 0.77
C VAL A 141 -17.08 -9.49 2.18
N TYR A 142 -15.75 -9.50 2.29
CA TYR A 142 -15.03 -9.45 3.57
C TYR A 142 -14.81 -8.03 4.10
N GLY A 143 -15.05 -6.99 3.29
CA GLY A 143 -14.82 -5.61 3.69
C GLY A 143 -13.34 -5.28 3.90
N VAL A 144 -12.44 -5.88 3.10
CA VAL A 144 -10.99 -5.69 3.20
C VAL A 144 -10.39 -5.27 1.85
N PRO A 145 -9.20 -4.65 1.81
CA PRO A 145 -8.51 -4.34 0.57
C PRO A 145 -8.19 -5.61 -0.24
N VAL A 146 -8.25 -5.49 -1.57
CA VAL A 146 -7.93 -6.57 -2.52
C VAL A 146 -6.58 -7.23 -2.21
N ARG A 147 -5.55 -6.43 -1.86
CA ARG A 147 -4.23 -6.95 -1.46
C ARG A 147 -4.28 -7.97 -0.33
N MET A 148 -5.17 -7.79 0.65
CA MET A 148 -5.25 -8.70 1.80
C MET A 148 -5.80 -10.06 1.38
N VAL A 149 -6.74 -10.08 0.42
CA VAL A 149 -7.27 -11.33 -0.12
C VAL A 149 -6.22 -12.05 -0.97
N VAL A 150 -5.42 -11.31 -1.77
CA VAL A 150 -4.29 -11.89 -2.52
C VAL A 150 -3.26 -12.50 -1.56
N ASP A 151 -2.83 -11.73 -0.54
CA ASP A 151 -1.86 -12.18 0.46
C ASP A 151 -2.38 -13.41 1.21
N ALA A 152 -3.64 -13.37 1.67
CA ALA A 152 -4.29 -14.48 2.36
C ALA A 152 -4.48 -15.70 1.47
N TRP A 153 -4.81 -15.53 0.18
CA TRP A 153 -4.88 -16.61 -0.79
C TRP A 153 -3.52 -17.28 -0.94
N MET A 154 -2.46 -16.47 -1.07
CA MET A 154 -1.11 -16.99 -1.21
C MET A 154 -0.64 -17.72 0.07
N ARG A 155 -1.01 -17.26 1.27
CA ARG A 155 -0.74 -18.03 2.50
C ARG A 155 -1.53 -19.33 2.56
N THR A 156 -2.81 -19.28 2.21
CA THR A 156 -3.72 -20.44 2.31
C THR A 156 -3.37 -21.51 1.28
N ARG A 157 -2.89 -21.11 0.10
CA ARG A 157 -2.71 -21.97 -1.07
C ARG A 157 -1.30 -21.77 -1.65
N PRO A 158 -0.26 -22.30 -0.98
CA PRO A 158 1.15 -22.09 -1.35
C PRO A 158 1.50 -22.68 -2.72
N ALA A 159 0.86 -23.77 -3.13
CA ALA A 159 1.13 -24.47 -4.39
C ALA A 159 0.34 -23.96 -5.60
N ASP A 160 -0.69 -23.12 -5.39
CA ASP A 160 -1.47 -22.55 -6.48
C ASP A 160 -0.67 -21.46 -7.21
N GLU A 161 -1.11 -21.04 -8.39
CA GLU A 161 -0.64 -19.77 -8.95
C GLU A 161 -1.33 -18.61 -8.20
N PRO A 162 -0.65 -17.47 -7.96
CA PRO A 162 -1.29 -16.29 -7.41
C PRO A 162 -2.47 -15.84 -8.28
N PRO A 163 -3.56 -15.30 -7.67
CA PRO A 163 -4.70 -14.84 -8.44
C PRO A 163 -4.33 -13.71 -9.41
N HIS A 164 -4.59 -13.94 -10.71
CA HIS A 164 -4.31 -12.97 -11.77
C HIS A 164 -5.33 -11.84 -11.74
N LEU A 165 -4.97 -10.73 -11.08
CA LEU A 165 -5.84 -9.57 -11.06
C LEU A 165 -6.01 -8.99 -12.47
N PRO A 166 -7.21 -8.53 -12.84
CA PRO A 166 -7.42 -7.90 -14.14
C PRO A 166 -6.47 -6.70 -14.28
N GLU A 167 -5.73 -6.66 -15.38
CA GLU A 167 -4.83 -5.55 -15.69
C GLU A 167 -5.61 -4.24 -15.61
N ARG A 168 -5.05 -3.26 -14.88
CA ARG A 168 -5.49 -1.89 -15.09
C ARG A 168 -5.05 -1.51 -16.49
N LEU A 169 -6.00 -1.35 -17.40
CA LEU A 169 -5.75 -0.60 -18.63
C LEU A 169 -5.04 0.69 -18.21
N SER A 170 -3.85 0.94 -18.74
CA SER A 170 -3.13 2.19 -18.51
C SER A 170 -4.14 3.31 -18.82
N HIS A 171 -4.57 4.01 -17.78
CA HIS A 171 -5.64 4.98 -17.96
C HIS A 171 -5.10 6.01 -18.95
N ARG A 172 -5.76 6.11 -20.12
CA ARG A 172 -5.61 7.28 -20.98
C ARG A 172 -5.70 8.52 -20.10
N PRO A 173 -4.94 9.59 -20.40
CA PRO A 173 -5.03 10.80 -19.61
C PRO A 173 -6.50 11.21 -19.44
N ALA A 174 -6.88 11.62 -18.23
CA ALA A 174 -8.26 12.00 -17.96
C ALA A 174 -8.71 13.05 -19.00
N ALA A 175 -9.95 12.95 -19.49
CA ALA A 175 -10.46 13.84 -20.55
C ALA A 175 -10.24 15.32 -20.19
N SER A 176 -10.51 15.69 -18.94
CA SER A 176 -10.28 17.04 -18.41
C SER A 176 -8.82 17.49 -18.41
N ALA A 177 -7.86 16.57 -18.33
CA ALA A 177 -6.44 16.89 -18.44
C ALA A 177 -6.02 17.12 -19.91
N VAL A 178 -6.62 16.37 -20.84
CA VAL A 178 -6.43 16.58 -22.28
C VAL A 178 -7.03 17.92 -22.71
N GLU A 179 -8.28 18.17 -22.33
CA GLU A 179 -8.99 19.44 -22.58
C GLU A 179 -8.22 20.62 -21.98
N GLY A 180 -7.83 20.51 -20.71
CA GLY A 180 -7.07 21.55 -20.02
C GLY A 180 -5.71 21.87 -20.65
N TRP A 181 -5.08 20.92 -21.35
CA TRP A 181 -3.87 21.18 -22.14
C TRP A 181 -4.19 21.83 -23.49
N GLN A 182 -5.26 21.40 -24.14
CA GLN A 182 -5.71 21.94 -25.43
C GLN A 182 -6.16 23.40 -25.32
N GLU A 183 -6.74 23.82 -24.19
CA GLU A 183 -7.13 25.21 -23.93
C GLU A 183 -5.93 26.16 -23.76
N LEU A 184 -4.75 25.65 -23.40
CA LEU A 184 -3.55 26.48 -23.27
C LEU A 184 -3.04 26.87 -24.66
N ASN A 185 -2.61 28.13 -24.79
CA ASN A 185 -1.88 28.56 -25.98
C ASN A 185 -0.48 27.92 -26.02
N GLU A 186 0.17 27.99 -27.18
CA GLU A 186 1.49 27.37 -27.40
C GLU A 186 2.53 27.81 -26.36
N ARG A 187 2.56 29.11 -26.05
CA ARG A 187 3.47 29.67 -25.06
C ARG A 187 3.23 29.10 -23.65
N GLN A 188 1.96 29.04 -23.22
CA GLN A 188 1.56 28.48 -21.94
C GLN A 188 1.90 26.99 -21.84
N ARG A 189 1.73 26.23 -22.92
CA ARG A 189 2.11 24.81 -23.01
C ARG A 189 3.62 24.64 -22.81
N ILE A 190 4.44 25.46 -23.46
CA ILE A 190 5.89 25.44 -23.29
C ILE A 190 6.26 25.74 -21.84
N TYR A 191 5.69 26.80 -21.23
CA TYR A 191 5.93 27.13 -19.83
C TYR A 191 5.59 25.97 -18.90
N LEU A 192 4.38 25.43 -19.02
CA LEU A 192 3.92 24.35 -18.16
C LEU A 192 4.76 23.06 -18.35
N GLY A 193 5.19 22.79 -19.59
CA GLY A 193 6.06 21.67 -19.91
C GLY A 193 7.46 21.80 -19.31
N GLU A 194 8.10 22.97 -19.40
CA GLU A 194 9.42 23.19 -18.79
C GLU A 194 9.36 23.20 -17.26
N ILE A 195 8.27 23.69 -16.67
CA ILE A 195 8.03 23.61 -15.22
C ILE A 195 7.88 22.15 -14.79
N LEU A 196 7.10 21.33 -15.52
CA LEU A 196 7.00 19.89 -15.23
C LEU A 196 8.37 19.21 -15.29
N ARG A 197 9.16 19.51 -16.33
CA ARG A 197 10.48 18.91 -16.50
C ARG A 197 11.44 19.29 -15.36
N ASP A 198 11.42 20.55 -14.91
CA ASP A 198 12.25 21.00 -13.80
C ASP A 198 11.78 20.44 -12.44
N ASP A 199 10.47 20.26 -12.22
CA ASP A 199 9.91 19.55 -11.05
C ASP A 199 10.41 18.10 -11.00
N GLN A 200 10.37 17.39 -12.14
CA GLN A 200 10.84 16.00 -12.26
C GLN A 200 12.35 15.86 -12.06
N MET A 201 13.14 16.78 -12.61
CA MET A 201 14.58 16.80 -12.39
C MET A 201 14.92 17.07 -10.93
N THR A 202 14.27 18.05 -10.31
CA THR A 202 14.47 18.35 -8.89
C THR A 202 14.07 17.14 -8.04
N GLU A 203 12.98 16.45 -8.38
CA GLU A 203 12.60 15.20 -7.71
C GLU A 203 13.69 14.11 -7.83
N ALA A 204 14.29 13.93 -9.02
CA ALA A 204 15.40 13.00 -9.23
C ALA A 204 16.66 13.40 -8.43
N GLU A 205 16.99 14.69 -8.37
CA GLU A 205 18.10 15.22 -7.56
C GLU A 205 17.88 14.96 -6.07
N MET A 206 16.66 15.19 -5.57
CA MET A 206 16.30 14.92 -4.17
C MET A 206 16.32 13.43 -3.87
N TRP A 207 15.95 12.58 -4.83
CA TRP A 207 16.10 11.14 -4.73
C TRP A 207 17.58 10.74 -4.63
N MET A 208 18.46 11.28 -5.49
CA MET A 208 19.91 11.02 -5.45
C MET A 208 20.54 11.47 -4.13
N ARG A 209 20.13 12.63 -3.60
CA ARG A 209 20.61 13.11 -2.29
C ARG A 209 20.22 12.16 -1.16
N ARG A 210 18.99 11.63 -1.16
CA ARG A 210 18.54 10.64 -0.16
C ARG A 210 19.33 9.33 -0.26
N GLN A 211 19.58 8.84 -1.48
CA GLN A 211 20.41 7.66 -1.73
C GLN A 211 21.81 7.83 -1.13
N ASN A 212 22.38 9.03 -1.27
CA ASN A 212 23.70 9.39 -0.73
C ASN A 212 23.66 9.87 0.73
N GLN A 213 22.57 9.62 1.46
CA GLN A 213 22.40 9.98 2.88
C GLN A 213 22.56 11.49 3.19
N VAL A 214 22.36 12.35 2.19
CA VAL A 214 22.37 13.80 2.36
C VAL A 214 21.00 14.26 2.86
N SER A 215 20.97 15.21 3.80
CA SER A 215 19.72 15.80 4.29
C SER A 215 18.94 16.47 3.15
N VAL A 216 17.64 16.19 3.08
CA VAL A 216 16.74 16.72 2.05
C VAL A 216 15.54 17.41 2.70
N PRO A 217 15.22 18.66 2.31
CA PRO A 217 14.05 19.35 2.85
C PRO A 217 12.74 18.63 2.50
N PRO A 218 11.62 18.93 3.20
CA PRO A 218 10.30 18.41 2.85
C PRO A 218 9.89 18.75 1.40
N ALA A 219 9.14 17.87 0.75
CA ALA A 219 8.69 18.05 -0.64
C ALA A 219 8.01 19.39 -0.92
N ARG A 220 7.21 19.89 0.02
CA ARG A 220 6.55 21.20 -0.07
C ARG A 220 7.52 22.39 -0.19
N GLN A 221 8.78 22.22 0.22
CA GLN A 221 9.79 23.28 0.16
C GLN A 221 10.56 23.22 -1.16
N TRP A 222 11.15 22.06 -1.50
CA TRP A 222 11.96 21.96 -2.72
C TRP A 222 11.14 21.90 -4.02
N ARG A 223 9.83 21.63 -3.98
CA ARG A 223 8.95 21.75 -5.15
C ARG A 223 8.59 23.19 -5.53
N ARG A 224 8.99 24.19 -4.71
CA ARG A 224 8.90 25.61 -5.07
C ARG A 224 10.14 25.96 -5.89
N LEU A 225 10.02 25.96 -7.21
CA LEU A 225 11.15 26.13 -8.13
C LEU A 225 11.46 27.61 -8.33
N PRO A 226 12.72 28.06 -8.21
CA PRO A 226 13.11 29.43 -8.53
C PRO A 226 12.81 29.76 -9.99
N PHE A 227 11.94 30.74 -10.20
CA PHE A 227 11.64 31.25 -11.53
C PHE A 227 12.49 32.49 -11.84
N ALA A 228 12.52 33.50 -10.97
CA ALA A 228 13.29 34.73 -11.18
C ALA A 228 13.74 35.34 -9.86
N PHE A 229 14.85 36.07 -9.88
CA PHE A 229 15.35 36.89 -8.77
C PHE A 229 15.13 38.37 -9.08
N ASP A 230 14.77 39.16 -8.07
CA ASP A 230 14.66 40.61 -8.14
C ASP A 230 16.05 41.25 -7.93
N ALA A 231 16.94 40.97 -8.88
CA ALA A 231 18.31 41.47 -8.92
C ALA A 231 18.83 41.49 -10.35
N PRO A 232 19.84 42.34 -10.67
CA PRO A 232 20.44 42.40 -11.99
C PRO A 232 20.93 41.03 -12.47
N ILE A 233 20.70 40.72 -13.74
CA ILE A 233 20.96 39.39 -14.32
C ILE A 233 22.46 39.07 -14.38
N GLU A 234 23.30 40.10 -14.41
CA GLU A 234 24.75 40.02 -14.35
C GLU A 234 25.23 39.44 -13.01
N VAL A 235 24.42 39.61 -11.96
CA VAL A 235 24.77 39.20 -10.59
C VAL A 235 23.99 37.97 -10.17
N ALA A 236 22.66 37.96 -10.37
CA ALA A 236 21.81 36.83 -9.98
C ALA A 236 21.86 35.65 -10.97
N GLY A 237 22.33 35.89 -12.20
CA GLY A 237 22.27 34.91 -13.27
C GLY A 237 20.84 34.59 -13.70
N ARG A 238 20.70 33.52 -14.50
CA ARG A 238 19.40 32.98 -14.93
C ARG A 238 19.12 31.67 -14.22
N THR A 239 17.89 31.52 -13.73
CA THR A 239 17.42 30.23 -13.20
C THR A 239 17.37 29.17 -14.30
N ARG A 240 17.31 27.89 -13.89
CA ARG A 240 17.17 26.76 -14.83
C ARG A 240 15.95 26.92 -15.74
N LEU A 241 14.83 27.38 -15.18
CA LEU A 241 13.61 27.65 -15.94
C LEU A 241 13.81 28.79 -16.93
N GLN A 242 14.40 29.91 -16.54
CA GLN A 242 14.66 31.03 -17.46
C GLN A 242 15.57 30.62 -18.62
N GLN A 243 16.60 29.82 -18.35
CA GLN A 243 17.49 29.31 -19.40
C GLN A 243 16.74 28.42 -20.38
N ARG A 244 15.93 27.48 -19.89
CA ARG A 244 15.12 26.57 -20.72
C ARG A 244 14.08 27.29 -21.57
N LEU A 245 13.34 28.22 -20.95
CA LEU A 245 12.34 29.02 -21.67
C LEU A 245 12.99 29.90 -22.74
N ARG A 246 14.22 30.38 -22.50
CA ARG A 246 14.98 31.13 -23.50
C ARG A 246 15.42 30.23 -24.65
N THR A 247 15.93 29.03 -24.36
CA THR A 247 16.26 28.04 -25.40
C THR A 247 15.04 27.65 -26.22
N ALA A 248 13.86 27.59 -25.60
CA ALA A 248 12.58 27.38 -26.28
C ALA A 248 12.00 28.63 -26.98
N GLY A 249 12.72 29.76 -26.97
CA GLY A 249 12.30 30.98 -27.67
C GLY A 249 11.15 31.77 -27.03
N VAL A 250 10.76 31.45 -25.79
CA VAL A 250 9.57 32.05 -25.12
C VAL A 250 9.92 32.86 -23.87
N HIS A 251 11.19 33.23 -23.69
CA HIS A 251 11.64 34.04 -22.56
C HIS A 251 11.98 35.48 -22.99
N ASP A 252 10.96 36.34 -22.96
CA ASP A 252 10.90 37.74 -23.40
C ASP A 252 10.15 38.64 -22.38
N GLN A 253 9.89 39.91 -22.74
CA GLN A 253 8.96 40.76 -21.98
C GLN A 253 7.56 40.13 -22.00
N GLY A 254 7.08 39.68 -20.83
CA GLY A 254 5.79 38.97 -20.71
C GLY A 254 5.85 37.65 -19.94
N ALA A 255 7.03 37.23 -19.46
CA ALA A 255 7.20 36.04 -18.63
C ALA A 255 6.29 36.03 -17.39
N GLY A 256 6.18 37.16 -16.68
CA GLY A 256 5.28 37.32 -15.53
C GLY A 256 3.79 37.18 -15.88
N ALA A 257 3.36 37.74 -17.02
CA ALA A 257 1.97 37.63 -17.48
C ALA A 257 1.60 36.17 -17.84
N THR A 258 2.56 35.41 -18.40
CA THR A 258 2.35 34.00 -18.72
C THR A 258 2.18 33.17 -17.46
N LEU A 259 3.03 33.36 -16.44
CA LEU A 259 2.88 32.70 -15.15
C LEU A 259 1.56 33.06 -14.47
N HIS A 260 1.18 34.34 -14.47
CA HIS A 260 -0.09 34.78 -13.90
C HIS A 260 -1.29 34.13 -14.61
N SER A 261 -1.22 34.00 -15.95
CA SER A 261 -2.26 33.34 -16.73
C SER A 261 -2.41 31.85 -16.37
N LEU A 262 -1.28 31.14 -16.19
CA LEU A 262 -1.25 29.73 -15.78
C LEU A 262 -1.74 29.55 -14.33
N GLU A 263 -1.43 30.49 -13.45
CA GLU A 263 -1.92 30.50 -12.08
C GLU A 263 -3.44 30.70 -12.03
N ARG A 264 -3.97 31.64 -12.82
CA ARG A 264 -5.42 31.92 -12.90
C ARG A 264 -6.24 30.70 -13.31
N VAL A 265 -5.73 29.87 -14.21
CA VAL A 265 -6.40 28.61 -14.63
C VAL A 265 -6.04 27.41 -13.75
N GLY A 266 -5.27 27.63 -12.68
CA GLY A 266 -4.92 26.65 -11.67
C GLY A 266 -3.85 25.63 -12.09
N MET A 267 -3.05 25.93 -13.11
CA MET A 267 -1.98 25.04 -13.58
C MET A 267 -0.73 25.13 -12.71
N VAL A 268 -0.43 26.31 -12.19
CA VAL A 268 0.70 26.57 -11.29
C VAL A 268 0.25 27.40 -10.09
N LYS A 269 1.10 27.47 -9.07
CA LYS A 269 1.01 28.43 -7.97
C LYS A 269 2.29 29.25 -7.97
N VAL A 270 2.15 30.57 -7.92
CA VAL A 270 3.27 31.51 -7.86
C VAL A 270 3.35 32.08 -6.45
N THR A 271 4.53 32.06 -5.86
CA THR A 271 4.77 32.66 -4.54
C THR A 271 6.02 33.53 -4.61
N LYS A 272 6.11 34.51 -3.72
CA LYS A 272 7.35 35.26 -3.48
C LYS A 272 7.97 34.81 -2.17
N ASP A 273 9.29 34.87 -2.12
CA ASP A 273 10.08 34.58 -0.92
C ASP A 273 11.35 35.45 -0.95
N ARG A 274 12.12 35.46 0.13
CA ARG A 274 13.44 36.09 0.16
C ARG A 274 14.53 35.05 0.17
N VAL A 275 15.65 35.37 -0.47
CA VAL A 275 16.84 34.54 -0.45
C VAL A 275 18.06 35.42 -0.26
N GLU A 276 18.98 34.96 0.59
CA GLU A 276 20.28 35.59 0.73
C GLU A 276 21.17 35.18 -0.45
N MET A 277 21.62 36.17 -1.21
CA MET A 277 22.44 35.98 -2.39
C MET A 277 23.87 36.46 -2.11
N PRO A 278 24.89 35.60 -2.27
CA PRO A 278 26.28 35.98 -2.04
C PRO A 278 26.68 37.21 -2.86
N GLY A 279 27.19 38.25 -2.19
CA GLY A 279 27.64 39.49 -2.83
C GLY A 279 26.55 40.51 -3.17
N VAL A 280 25.27 40.20 -2.94
CA VAL A 280 24.14 41.13 -3.17
C VAL A 280 23.38 41.43 -1.87
N GLY A 281 23.26 40.43 -1.00
CA GLY A 281 22.40 40.49 0.19
C GLY A 281 21.05 39.83 -0.05
N GLU A 282 20.04 40.18 0.76
CA GLU A 282 18.69 39.64 0.59
C GLU A 282 18.02 40.17 -0.68
N VAL A 283 17.54 39.26 -1.52
CA VAL A 283 16.79 39.57 -2.72
C VAL A 283 15.46 38.84 -2.72
N ASP A 284 14.42 39.49 -3.25
CA ASP A 284 13.14 38.83 -3.47
C ASP A 284 13.28 37.82 -4.63
N GLN A 285 12.67 36.65 -4.49
CA GLN A 285 12.61 35.64 -5.54
C GLN A 285 11.17 35.25 -5.83
N THR A 286 10.87 35.07 -7.11
CA THR A 286 9.61 34.49 -7.59
C THR A 286 9.80 32.98 -7.71
N LEU A 287 8.94 32.22 -7.04
CA LEU A 287 8.92 30.77 -7.02
C LEU A 287 7.66 30.26 -7.71
N VAL A 288 7.78 29.17 -8.46
CA VAL A 288 6.66 28.50 -9.13
C VAL A 288 6.55 27.05 -8.67
N GLU A 289 5.33 26.61 -8.37
CA GLU A 289 5.01 25.23 -8.03
C GLU A 289 3.94 24.72 -9.00
N ILE A 290 4.16 23.57 -9.63
CA ILE A 290 3.17 22.95 -10.52
C ILE A 290 2.08 22.24 -9.70
N THR A 291 0.81 22.58 -9.97
CA THR A 291 -0.30 21.99 -9.24
C THR A 291 -0.54 20.55 -9.70
N ARG A 292 -1.42 19.81 -8.98
CA ARG A 292 -1.88 18.49 -9.42
C ARG A 292 -2.58 18.55 -10.78
N LYS A 293 -3.38 19.60 -11.03
CA LYS A 293 -4.05 19.86 -12.31
C LYS A 293 -3.02 20.15 -13.41
N GLY A 294 -2.06 21.05 -13.16
CA GLY A 294 -0.99 21.38 -14.09
C GLY A 294 -0.15 20.16 -14.49
N ARG A 295 0.26 19.34 -13.51
CA ARG A 295 0.98 18.09 -13.78
C ARG A 295 0.19 17.14 -14.65
N ALA A 296 -1.10 16.96 -14.37
CA ALA A 296 -1.96 16.09 -15.17
C ALA A 296 -2.08 16.59 -16.62
N CYS A 297 -2.30 17.90 -16.82
CA CYS A 297 -2.44 18.49 -18.15
C CYS A 297 -1.13 18.43 -18.95
N ALA A 298 0.00 18.81 -18.35
CA ALA A 298 1.30 18.73 -19.01
C ALA A 298 1.69 17.30 -19.37
N ARG A 299 1.44 16.32 -18.48
CA ARG A 299 1.66 14.90 -18.78
C ARG A 299 0.81 14.43 -19.95
N ALA A 300 -0.48 14.77 -19.93
CA ALA A 300 -1.41 14.44 -21.01
C ALA A 300 -0.94 15.00 -22.37
N GLY A 301 -0.52 16.27 -22.38
CA GLY A 301 -0.11 16.98 -23.58
C GLY A 301 1.25 16.59 -24.14
N LEU A 302 2.20 16.24 -23.27
CA LEU A 302 3.55 15.83 -23.64
C LEU A 302 3.68 14.32 -23.87
N GLY A 303 2.60 13.55 -23.69
CA GLY A 303 2.64 12.08 -23.77
C GLY A 303 3.48 11.43 -22.66
N VAL A 304 3.73 12.16 -21.56
CA VAL A 304 4.48 11.63 -20.42
C VAL A 304 3.50 10.83 -19.55
N PRO A 305 3.74 9.52 -19.34
CA PRO A 305 2.85 8.71 -18.51
C PRO A 305 2.80 9.27 -17.08
N ALA A 306 1.63 9.16 -16.44
CA ALA A 306 1.53 9.46 -15.02
C ALA A 306 2.36 8.44 -14.23
N ASP A 307 2.91 8.85 -13.09
CA ASP A 307 3.42 7.90 -12.09
C ASP A 307 2.22 7.12 -11.57
N THR A 308 1.89 6.02 -12.25
CA THR A 308 0.87 5.11 -11.77
C THR A 308 1.45 4.41 -10.57
N ALA A 309 0.81 4.60 -9.42
CA ALA A 309 1.01 3.72 -8.28
C ALA A 309 0.93 2.27 -8.80
N PRO A 310 1.80 1.38 -8.29
CA PRO A 310 1.80 0.00 -8.74
C PRO A 310 0.40 -0.62 -8.52
N PRO A 311 0.05 -1.67 -9.28
CA PRO A 311 -1.12 -2.47 -8.99
C PRO A 311 -1.29 -2.72 -7.49
N VAL A 312 -2.52 -2.69 -6.98
CA VAL A 312 -2.80 -2.66 -5.52
C VAL A 312 -2.21 -3.82 -4.72
N HIS A 313 -1.90 -4.93 -5.37
CA HIS A 313 -1.29 -6.12 -4.79
C HIS A 313 0.26 -6.10 -4.85
N LEU A 314 0.85 -5.18 -5.59
CA LEU A 314 2.29 -4.95 -5.66
C LEU A 314 2.71 -3.84 -4.67
N LEU A 315 4.00 -3.79 -4.38
CA LEU A 315 4.66 -2.85 -3.48
C LEU A 315 5.14 -1.65 -4.26
N SER A 316 5.21 -0.48 -3.60
CA SER A 316 5.98 0.66 -4.10
C SER A 316 7.46 0.30 -4.26
N GLU A 317 8.19 1.01 -5.13
CA GLU A 317 9.64 0.85 -5.36
C GLU A 317 10.44 0.71 -4.05
N TRP A 318 10.22 1.62 -3.09
CA TRP A 318 10.90 1.58 -1.80
C TRP A 318 10.62 0.30 -1.00
N LEU A 319 9.36 -0.10 -0.87
CA LEU A 319 8.97 -1.31 -0.14
C LEU A 319 9.43 -2.58 -0.87
N TRP A 320 9.46 -2.57 -2.20
CA TRP A 320 10.00 -3.65 -3.00
C TRP A 320 11.50 -3.81 -2.77
N GLY A 321 12.27 -2.71 -2.82
CA GLY A 321 13.71 -2.73 -2.52
C GLY A 321 14.01 -3.22 -1.10
N VAL A 322 13.19 -2.85 -0.11
CA VAL A 322 13.32 -3.39 1.26
C VAL A 322 13.08 -4.90 1.28
N LEU A 323 12.03 -5.38 0.61
CA LEU A 323 11.72 -6.81 0.58
C LEU A 323 12.83 -7.62 -0.12
N LEU A 324 13.35 -7.11 -1.25
CA LEU A 324 14.50 -7.73 -1.95
C LEU A 324 15.74 -7.79 -1.06
N ARG A 325 16.05 -6.71 -0.34
CA ARG A 325 17.20 -6.70 0.58
C ARG A 325 17.07 -7.76 1.68
N VAL A 326 15.86 -7.94 2.23
CA VAL A 326 15.61 -8.95 3.27
C VAL A 326 15.66 -10.36 2.68
N GLY A 327 15.03 -10.60 1.52
CA GLY A 327 15.07 -11.92 0.85
C GLY A 327 16.49 -12.31 0.40
N GLY A 328 17.27 -11.34 -0.09
CA GLY A 328 18.66 -11.56 -0.50
C GLY A 328 19.63 -11.89 0.65
N ALA A 329 19.25 -11.60 1.90
CA ALA A 329 20.02 -12.03 3.07
C ALA A 329 19.90 -13.54 3.36
N GLY A 330 18.91 -14.21 2.75
CA GLY A 330 18.72 -15.65 2.82
C GLY A 330 18.59 -16.17 4.26
N PRO A 331 19.16 -17.34 4.57
CA PRO A 331 18.99 -17.99 5.87
C PRO A 331 19.68 -17.25 7.03
N GLU A 332 20.70 -16.42 6.77
CA GLU A 332 21.37 -15.64 7.81
C GLU A 332 20.52 -14.46 8.29
N GLY A 333 19.73 -13.87 7.41
CA GLY A 333 18.88 -12.72 7.70
C GLY A 333 19.65 -11.42 7.95
N LEU A 334 18.94 -10.30 7.90
CA LEU A 334 19.51 -8.97 8.18
C LEU A 334 19.51 -8.70 9.68
N HIS A 335 20.56 -8.09 10.22
CA HIS A 335 20.56 -7.72 11.63
C HIS A 335 19.45 -6.70 11.94
N GLU A 336 18.82 -6.77 13.13
CA GLU A 336 17.68 -5.91 13.49
C GLU A 336 17.96 -4.41 13.27
N SER A 337 19.20 -3.96 13.54
CA SER A 337 19.60 -2.56 13.36
C SER A 337 19.61 -2.09 11.91
N GLU A 338 19.69 -3.01 10.94
CA GLU A 338 19.78 -2.71 9.52
C GLU A 338 18.44 -2.34 8.88
N LEU A 339 17.34 -2.68 9.55
CA LEU A 339 15.99 -2.35 9.10
C LEU A 339 15.23 -1.63 10.21
N ARG A 340 15.10 -0.31 10.06
CA ARG A 340 14.38 0.55 11.00
C ARG A 340 13.35 1.42 10.29
N GLY A 341 12.40 1.93 11.06
CA GLY A 341 11.46 2.94 10.62
C GLY A 341 10.21 2.37 9.95
N LYS A 342 9.68 3.11 8.97
CA LYS A 342 8.29 2.93 8.54
C LYS A 342 8.01 1.62 7.80
N SER A 343 9.01 0.98 7.21
CA SER A 343 8.86 -0.23 6.41
C SER A 343 8.26 -1.39 7.22
N LEU A 344 8.62 -1.48 8.51
CA LEU A 344 8.12 -2.51 9.42
C LEU A 344 6.59 -2.49 9.52
N PHE A 345 5.98 -1.29 9.60
CA PHE A 345 4.51 -1.15 9.65
C PHE A 345 3.78 -1.62 8.39
N TYR A 346 4.49 -1.79 7.26
CA TYR A 346 3.92 -2.24 6.00
C TYR A 346 4.29 -3.68 5.65
N LEU A 347 5.44 -4.17 6.11
CA LEU A 347 5.96 -5.49 5.70
C LEU A 347 6.04 -6.51 6.84
N ALA A 348 6.24 -6.10 8.09
CA ALA A 348 6.61 -7.03 9.16
C ALA A 348 5.41 -7.68 9.85
N VAL A 349 5.49 -8.99 10.13
CA VAL A 349 4.51 -9.73 10.94
C VAL A 349 4.39 -9.09 12.32
N GLY A 350 3.15 -8.98 12.83
CA GLY A 350 2.83 -8.38 14.12
C GLY A 350 2.65 -6.85 14.08
N TYR A 351 2.96 -6.18 12.97
CA TYR A 351 2.90 -4.73 12.88
C TYR A 351 1.59 -4.22 12.27
N ARG A 352 1.16 -3.03 12.74
CA ARG A 352 0.08 -2.22 12.17
C ARG A 352 0.46 -0.74 12.21
N PRO A 353 0.21 0.06 11.15
CA PRO A 353 0.56 1.48 11.15
C PRO A 353 -0.20 2.29 12.21
N LYS A 354 -1.47 1.93 12.45
CA LYS A 354 -2.38 2.53 13.44
C LYS A 354 -3.35 1.45 13.93
N ARG A 355 -3.93 1.61 15.13
CA ARG A 355 -4.88 0.61 15.72
C ARG A 355 -6.07 0.26 14.82
N GLN A 356 -6.58 1.23 14.05
CA GLN A 356 -7.71 1.07 13.12
C GLN A 356 -7.28 0.74 11.67
N ALA A 357 -5.98 0.75 11.38
CA ALA A 357 -5.50 0.45 10.04
C ALA A 357 -5.46 -1.06 9.78
N HIS A 358 -5.57 -1.45 8.51
CA HIS A 358 -5.31 -2.83 8.12
C HIS A 358 -3.89 -3.26 8.48
N PRO A 359 -3.69 -4.56 8.75
CA PRO A 359 -2.38 -5.10 9.05
C PRO A 359 -1.36 -4.83 7.94
N SER A 360 -0.09 -4.88 8.36
CA SER A 360 1.04 -5.04 7.45
C SER A 360 0.84 -6.27 6.55
N ARG A 361 1.69 -6.42 5.54
CA ARG A 361 1.62 -7.56 4.63
C ARG A 361 2.27 -8.83 5.17
N GLY A 362 2.94 -8.79 6.32
CA GLY A 362 3.63 -9.94 6.91
C GLY A 362 4.51 -10.69 5.92
N PHE A 363 5.29 -9.95 5.13
CA PHE A 363 6.29 -10.49 4.22
C PHE A 363 7.62 -10.74 4.90
N ILE A 364 7.91 -10.06 6.01
CA ILE A 364 9.13 -10.25 6.78
C ILE A 364 8.80 -10.51 8.25
N GLU A 365 9.68 -11.19 8.96
CA GLU A 365 9.54 -11.46 10.38
C GLU A 365 10.90 -11.39 11.09
N LEU A 366 10.85 -11.08 12.38
CA LEU A 366 12.03 -11.01 13.24
C LEU A 366 12.19 -12.35 13.96
N ARG A 367 13.32 -13.03 13.75
CA ARG A 367 13.64 -14.30 14.39
C ARG A 367 14.83 -14.13 15.34
N PRO A 368 14.80 -14.75 16.53
CA PRO A 368 15.96 -14.80 17.40
C PRO A 368 17.03 -15.72 16.81
N ARG A 369 18.30 -15.31 16.91
CA ARG A 369 19.46 -16.18 16.70
C ARG A 369 20.01 -16.56 18.07
N PHE A 370 20.06 -17.85 18.35
CA PHE A 370 20.53 -18.35 19.64
C PHE A 370 22.03 -18.62 19.64
N ALA A 371 22.63 -18.54 20.83
CA ALA A 371 23.98 -19.03 21.08
C ALA A 371 24.04 -20.56 20.87
N PRO A 372 25.23 -21.14 20.61
CA PRO A 372 25.37 -22.59 20.53
C PRO A 372 24.73 -23.29 21.74
N GLY A 373 23.85 -24.26 21.48
CA GLY A 373 23.09 -24.98 22.50
C GLY A 373 21.83 -24.29 23.02
N ASP A 374 21.27 -23.31 22.30
CA ASP A 374 20.01 -22.62 22.59
C ASP A 374 19.91 -21.99 24.00
N THR A 375 21.06 -21.62 24.57
CA THR A 375 21.15 -21.14 25.96
C THR A 375 20.57 -19.73 26.16
N HIS A 376 20.79 -18.83 25.21
CA HIS A 376 20.27 -17.47 25.22
C HIS A 376 20.21 -16.90 23.79
N VAL A 377 19.37 -15.88 23.59
CA VAL A 377 19.30 -15.13 22.33
C VAL A 377 20.53 -14.23 22.22
N LEU A 378 21.33 -14.40 21.16
CA LEU A 378 22.46 -13.52 20.85
C LEU A 378 22.00 -12.21 20.23
N GLU A 379 21.11 -12.32 19.25
CA GLU A 379 20.65 -11.19 18.44
C GLU A 379 19.34 -11.55 17.73
N TYR A 380 18.70 -10.54 17.15
CA TYR A 380 17.51 -10.72 16.32
C TYR A 380 17.82 -10.39 14.86
N ARG A 381 17.26 -11.21 13.96
CA ARG A 381 17.51 -11.14 12.52
C ARG A 381 16.18 -11.08 11.76
N TRP A 382 16.09 -10.20 10.77
CA TRP A 382 14.96 -10.09 9.85
C TRP A 382 15.10 -11.11 8.73
N HIS A 383 14.06 -11.91 8.52
CA HIS A 383 13.97 -12.87 7.43
C HIS A 383 12.70 -12.61 6.60
N ALA A 384 12.74 -12.99 5.33
CA ALA A 384 11.52 -13.10 4.55
C ALA A 384 10.71 -14.30 5.08
N THR A 385 9.41 -14.09 5.20
CA THR A 385 8.44 -15.18 5.44
C THR A 385 8.24 -15.99 4.16
N ASP A 386 7.65 -17.18 4.26
CA ASP A 386 7.26 -17.98 3.09
C ASP A 386 6.40 -17.18 2.09
N LEU A 387 5.52 -16.32 2.60
CA LEU A 387 4.74 -15.42 1.75
C LEU A 387 5.62 -14.37 1.08
N GLY A 388 6.56 -13.77 1.81
CA GLY A 388 7.49 -12.78 1.28
C GLY A 388 8.32 -13.35 0.13
N GLU A 389 8.92 -14.52 0.33
CA GLU A 389 9.68 -15.24 -0.71
C GLU A 389 8.82 -15.58 -1.92
N ARG A 390 7.59 -16.06 -1.67
CA ARG A 390 6.67 -16.36 -2.76
C ARG A 390 6.22 -15.10 -3.50
N HIS A 391 6.02 -13.98 -2.81
CA HIS A 391 5.71 -12.69 -3.44
C HIS A 391 6.86 -12.24 -4.34
N ILE A 392 8.10 -12.38 -3.88
CA ILE A 392 9.29 -12.10 -4.69
C ILE A 392 9.26 -12.96 -5.96
N ALA A 393 9.17 -14.28 -5.81
CA ALA A 393 9.20 -15.21 -6.93
C ALA A 393 8.05 -15.01 -7.93
N ALA A 394 6.84 -14.79 -7.44
CA ALA A 394 5.65 -14.63 -8.26
C ALA A 394 5.67 -13.38 -9.13
N TYR A 395 6.10 -12.25 -8.56
CA TYR A 395 5.93 -10.94 -9.18
C TYR A 395 7.25 -10.31 -9.67
N GLN A 396 8.36 -11.05 -9.64
CA GLN A 396 9.68 -10.55 -10.06
C GLN A 396 9.66 -9.91 -11.46
N ARG A 397 8.97 -10.53 -12.42
CA ARG A 397 8.87 -10.02 -13.80
C ARG A 397 8.10 -8.70 -13.88
N GLU A 398 6.99 -8.59 -13.15
CA GLU A 398 6.19 -7.37 -13.09
C GLU A 398 6.98 -6.23 -12.43
N TYR A 399 7.70 -6.52 -11.34
CA TYR A 399 8.57 -5.54 -10.70
C TYR A 399 9.76 -5.13 -11.57
N ALA A 400 10.35 -6.03 -12.36
CA ALA A 400 11.42 -5.66 -13.29
C ALA A 400 10.94 -4.66 -14.35
N GLY A 401 9.67 -4.75 -14.77
CA GLY A 401 9.04 -3.77 -15.64
C GLY A 401 8.72 -2.43 -14.94
N LEU A 402 8.29 -2.48 -13.68
CA LEU A 402 7.93 -1.28 -12.91
C LEU A 402 9.15 -0.52 -12.37
N TYR A 403 10.17 -1.25 -11.90
CA TYR A 403 11.35 -0.74 -11.21
C TYR A 403 12.64 -1.37 -11.79
N PRO A 404 13.03 -1.01 -13.03
CA PRO A 404 14.20 -1.61 -13.69
C PRO A 404 15.53 -1.39 -12.94
N SER A 405 15.58 -0.37 -12.07
CA SER A 405 16.72 -0.08 -11.19
C SER A 405 16.90 -1.06 -10.04
N LEU A 406 15.86 -1.86 -9.73
CA LEU A 406 15.79 -2.79 -8.61
C LEU A 406 15.64 -4.23 -9.12
N THR A 407 16.56 -4.67 -9.97
CA THR A 407 16.74 -6.10 -10.27
C THR A 407 17.49 -6.78 -9.13
N PRO A 408 17.05 -7.98 -8.68
CA PRO A 408 17.76 -8.76 -7.67
C PRO A 408 19.15 -9.21 -8.13
#